data_AF-A0A2N0H4E6-F1
#
_entry.id   AF-A0A2N0H4E6-F1
#
_cell.length_a   1.000
_cell.length_b   1.000
_cell.length_c   1.000
_cell.angle_alpha   90.00
_cell.angle_beta   90.00
_cell.angle_gamma   90.00
#
_symmetry.space_group_name_H-M   'P 1'
#
loop_
_entity.id
_entity.type
_entity.pdbx_description
1 polymer ?
#
loop_
_entity_poly.entity_id
_entity_poly.type
_entity_poly.pdbx_seq_one_letter_code
_entity_poly.pdbx_strand_id
1 'polypeptide(L)'
;MSLNAYQSNPALRDAAIERLRRNAASQGLAPGPLKWDGTKGSLVGCILESDDLTQWEHTLGLPQWLATTADGVAAAQESVDAALAFGIDLLSAVRPGVDVSRVGSAVVMSVLADADEFIGKMTDIPAELKHLSEQVQDLQRRVLEGERPAPAEWRLVRCAATALTDTVEPELLKSLATCVETAAWDPTTSKAVVFDTLRVYSKAAGHKADMESGFTVEHDNDIRAHLKLMWDTHLAAKPELQEQGITVFSLLEEHHPDVAAKVKWKTQLDRDAYAYANRRAADVLIAQLKRT
;
A
#
# COMPACT_ATOMS: atom_id res chain seq x y z
N MET A 1 -1.68 24.52 -7.65
CA MET A 1 -1.15 24.99 -8.95
C MET A 1 -1.39 23.87 -9.95
N SER A 2 -1.64 24.19 -11.23
CA SER A 2 -1.73 23.16 -12.28
C SER A 2 -0.33 22.60 -12.51
N LEU A 3 -0.15 21.29 -12.39
CA LEU A 3 1.09 20.62 -12.75
C LEU A 3 1.00 20.18 -14.21
N ASN A 4 2.06 20.37 -14.99
CA ASN A 4 2.13 19.85 -16.34
C ASN A 4 3.05 18.64 -16.33
N ALA A 5 2.49 17.43 -16.47
CA ALA A 5 3.29 16.21 -16.44
C ALA A 5 4.43 16.27 -17.46
N TYR A 6 5.63 15.91 -17.01
CA TYR A 6 6.89 15.99 -17.73
C TYR A 6 7.15 17.36 -18.37
N GLN A 7 6.61 18.43 -17.80
CA GLN A 7 6.68 19.78 -18.36
C GLN A 7 6.23 19.84 -19.85
N SER A 8 5.29 18.98 -20.24
CA SER A 8 4.85 18.77 -21.63
C SER A 8 5.95 18.26 -22.58
N ASN A 9 7.08 17.80 -22.06
CA ASN A 9 8.22 17.30 -22.81
C ASN A 9 8.33 15.77 -22.67
N PRO A 10 8.00 14.97 -23.70
CA PRO A 10 8.13 13.51 -23.64
C PRO A 10 9.56 13.03 -23.35
N ALA A 11 10.59 13.81 -23.71
CA ALA A 11 11.97 13.44 -23.44
C ALA A 11 12.29 13.39 -21.93
N LEU A 12 11.56 14.13 -21.08
CA LEU A 12 11.73 14.05 -19.63
C LEU A 12 11.21 12.72 -19.07
N ARG A 13 10.08 12.22 -19.57
CA ARG A 13 9.58 10.87 -19.24
C ARG A 13 10.57 9.81 -19.69
N ASP A 14 11.03 9.91 -20.94
CA ASP A 14 11.93 8.90 -21.52
C ASP A 14 13.26 8.89 -20.76
N ALA A 15 13.79 10.05 -20.39
CA ALA A 15 14.99 10.16 -19.56
C ALA A 15 14.81 9.63 -18.12
N ALA A 16 13.62 9.73 -17.54
CA ALA A 16 13.29 9.15 -16.25
C ALA A 16 13.24 7.61 -16.32
N ILE A 17 12.62 7.06 -17.37
CA ILE A 17 12.58 5.62 -17.64
C ILE A 17 14.00 5.07 -17.87
N GLU A 18 14.82 5.74 -18.67
CA GLU A 18 16.19 5.31 -18.92
C GLU A 18 17.08 5.37 -17.66
N ARG A 19 16.89 6.37 -16.80
CA ARG A 19 17.55 6.40 -15.47
C ARG A 19 17.15 5.21 -14.61
N LEU A 20 15.87 4.91 -14.52
CA LEU A 20 15.38 3.77 -13.75
C LEU A 20 15.95 2.44 -14.28
N ARG A 21 15.94 2.24 -15.61
CA ARG A 21 16.53 1.04 -16.25
C ARG A 21 18.02 0.90 -15.95
N ARG A 22 18.77 2.00 -16.04
CA ARG A 22 20.21 2.03 -15.76
C ARG A 22 20.51 1.64 -14.31
N ASN A 23 19.77 2.23 -13.37
CA ASN A 23 19.92 1.93 -11.94
C ASN A 23 19.52 0.49 -11.60
N ALA A 24 18.50 -0.07 -12.25
CA ALA A 24 18.17 -1.49 -12.09
C ALA A 24 19.29 -2.40 -12.66
N ALA A 25 19.81 -2.09 -13.85
CA ALA A 25 20.88 -2.86 -14.49
C ALA A 25 22.19 -2.86 -13.67
N SER A 26 22.47 -1.79 -12.93
CA SER A 26 23.61 -1.70 -12.01
C SER A 26 23.31 -2.25 -10.60
N GLN A 27 22.19 -2.97 -10.41
CA GLN A 27 21.74 -3.47 -9.09
C GLN A 27 21.58 -2.37 -8.02
N GLY A 28 21.26 -1.16 -8.48
CA GLY A 28 20.99 0.03 -7.67
C GLY A 28 19.54 0.15 -7.20
N LEU A 29 18.59 -0.47 -7.90
CA LEU A 29 17.18 -0.47 -7.49
C LEU A 29 16.97 -1.36 -6.26
N ALA A 30 16.60 -0.74 -5.15
CA ALA A 30 16.22 -1.38 -3.89
C ALA A 30 14.85 -0.82 -3.46
N PRO A 31 13.74 -1.47 -3.85
CA PRO A 31 12.39 -0.99 -3.55
C PRO A 31 12.18 -0.80 -2.04
N GLY A 32 11.54 0.32 -1.67
CA GLY A 32 11.40 0.74 -0.28
C GLY A 32 10.98 2.21 -0.20
N PRO A 33 10.94 2.80 1.01
CA PRO A 33 10.69 4.23 1.20
C PRO A 33 11.70 5.09 0.43
N LEU A 34 11.29 6.30 0.04
CA LEU A 34 12.12 7.26 -0.69
C LEU A 34 13.53 7.36 -0.07
N LYS A 35 14.51 6.93 -0.85
CA LYS A 35 15.93 6.90 -0.49
C LYS A 35 16.80 6.91 -1.73
N TRP A 36 17.93 7.60 -1.64
CA TRP A 36 19.05 7.53 -2.56
C TRP A 36 20.36 7.71 -1.79
N ASP A 37 21.34 6.83 -1.98
CA ASP A 37 22.66 6.93 -1.32
C ASP A 37 23.81 7.30 -2.27
N GLY A 38 23.49 7.67 -3.51
CA GLY A 38 24.46 7.91 -4.58
C GLY A 38 24.67 6.71 -5.50
N THR A 39 24.32 5.50 -5.07
CA THR A 39 24.50 4.26 -5.85
C THR A 39 23.27 3.37 -5.87
N LYS A 40 22.50 3.37 -4.77
CA LYS A 40 21.30 2.58 -4.60
C LYS A 40 20.17 3.44 -4.06
N GLY A 41 18.94 3.04 -4.38
CA GLY A 41 17.77 3.71 -3.86
C GLY A 41 16.46 3.03 -4.18
N SER A 42 15.41 3.61 -3.60
CA SER A 42 14.00 3.34 -3.92
C SER A 42 13.68 3.56 -5.40
N LEU A 43 12.44 3.26 -5.82
CA LEU A 43 12.01 3.47 -7.20
C LEU A 43 12.14 4.95 -7.59
N VAL A 44 11.54 5.84 -6.81
CA VAL A 44 11.60 7.28 -7.02
C VAL A 44 13.02 7.79 -6.82
N GLY A 45 13.74 7.27 -5.82
CA GLY A 45 15.15 7.60 -5.61
C GLY A 45 16.03 7.29 -6.83
N CYS A 46 15.80 6.17 -7.52
CA CYS A 46 16.49 5.80 -8.75
C CYS A 46 16.06 6.65 -9.96
N ILE A 47 14.83 7.15 -9.99
CA ILE A 47 14.33 8.04 -11.06
C ILE A 47 14.95 9.43 -10.91
N LEU A 48 14.98 9.95 -9.68
CA LEU A 48 15.49 11.28 -9.36
C LEU A 48 17.01 11.31 -9.19
N GLU A 49 17.62 10.18 -8.83
CA GLU A 49 18.99 10.12 -8.29
C GLU A 49 19.13 11.08 -7.08
N SER A 50 18.09 11.13 -6.26
CA SER A 50 17.94 12.01 -5.09
C SER A 50 16.87 11.48 -4.14
N ASP A 51 16.97 11.82 -2.86
CA ASP A 51 15.95 11.63 -1.83
C ASP A 51 15.13 12.90 -1.55
N ASP A 52 15.37 13.99 -2.30
CA ASP A 52 14.58 15.21 -2.23
C ASP A 52 13.30 15.08 -3.06
N LEU A 53 12.20 14.79 -2.35
CA LEU A 53 10.89 14.62 -2.95
C LEU A 53 10.39 15.85 -3.72
N THR A 54 10.89 17.06 -3.42
CA THR A 54 10.47 18.28 -4.15
C THR A 54 10.94 18.25 -5.60
N GLN A 55 12.04 17.54 -5.90
CA GLN A 55 12.54 17.36 -7.27
C GLN A 55 11.57 16.56 -8.13
N TRP A 56 10.72 15.71 -7.55
CA TRP A 56 9.67 15.02 -8.30
C TRP A 56 8.72 16.00 -9.00
N GLU A 57 8.24 16.99 -8.27
CA GLU A 57 7.37 18.04 -8.82
C GLU A 57 8.13 18.98 -9.74
N HIS A 58 9.32 19.44 -9.33
CA HIS A 58 10.09 20.40 -10.12
C HIS A 58 10.64 19.81 -11.43
N THR A 59 11.18 18.59 -11.40
CA THR A 59 11.83 17.95 -12.54
C THR A 59 10.81 17.25 -13.45
N LEU A 60 9.83 16.56 -12.88
CA LEU A 60 8.88 15.77 -13.67
C LEU A 60 7.50 16.41 -13.78
N GLY A 61 7.17 17.47 -13.05
CA GLY A 61 5.83 18.05 -13.08
C GLY A 61 4.75 17.06 -12.64
N LEU A 62 5.09 16.12 -11.77
CA LEU A 62 4.18 15.11 -11.22
C LEU A 62 3.94 15.38 -9.74
N PRO A 63 2.73 15.15 -9.19
CA PRO A 63 2.42 15.47 -7.81
C PRO A 63 3.16 14.56 -6.82
N GLN A 64 3.54 15.09 -5.66
CA GLN A 64 4.26 14.31 -4.63
C GLN A 64 3.51 13.07 -4.14
N TRP A 65 2.17 13.08 -4.14
CA TRP A 65 1.40 11.88 -3.77
C TRP A 65 1.67 10.70 -4.70
N LEU A 66 2.01 10.97 -5.97
CA LEU A 66 2.30 9.93 -6.94
C LEU A 66 3.65 9.28 -6.64
N ALA A 67 4.65 10.05 -6.22
CA ALA A 67 5.96 9.51 -5.82
C ALA A 67 5.87 8.62 -4.58
N THR A 68 5.22 9.08 -3.51
CA THR A 68 5.05 8.28 -2.28
C THR A 68 4.28 6.98 -2.56
N THR A 69 3.25 7.07 -3.39
CA THR A 69 2.47 5.90 -3.82
C THR A 69 3.30 4.96 -4.69
N ALA A 70 4.12 5.50 -5.60
CA ALA A 70 4.99 4.71 -6.47
C ALA A 70 6.01 3.89 -5.67
N ASP A 71 6.72 4.52 -4.72
CA ASP A 71 7.65 3.81 -3.85
C ASP A 71 6.94 2.77 -2.99
N GLY A 72 5.77 3.12 -2.44
CA GLY A 72 4.95 2.19 -1.67
C GLY A 72 4.53 0.94 -2.43
N VAL A 73 4.02 1.11 -3.66
CA VAL A 73 3.61 0.00 -4.52
C VAL A 73 4.81 -0.79 -5.02
N ALA A 74 5.93 -0.13 -5.34
CA ALA A 74 7.16 -0.79 -5.75
C ALA A 74 7.78 -1.63 -4.63
N ALA A 75 7.80 -1.11 -3.40
CA ALA A 75 8.27 -1.83 -2.20
C ALA A 75 7.45 -3.10 -1.91
N ALA A 76 6.21 -3.13 -2.39
CA ALA A 76 5.28 -4.23 -2.17
C ALA A 76 5.29 -5.27 -3.32
N GLN A 77 6.12 -5.08 -4.35
CA GLN A 77 6.29 -6.05 -5.43
C GLN A 77 7.11 -7.25 -4.97
N GLU A 78 6.87 -8.41 -5.60
CA GLU A 78 7.52 -9.68 -5.26
C GLU A 78 9.01 -9.75 -5.64
N SER A 79 9.48 -8.86 -6.52
CA SER A 79 10.86 -8.84 -7.01
C SER A 79 11.27 -7.44 -7.49
N VAL A 80 12.58 -7.24 -7.63
CA VAL A 80 13.16 -6.03 -8.23
C VAL A 80 12.70 -5.85 -9.68
N ASP A 81 12.59 -6.95 -10.44
CA ASP A 81 12.12 -6.92 -11.83
C ASP A 81 10.66 -6.49 -11.93
N ALA A 82 9.80 -6.98 -11.03
CA ALA A 82 8.41 -6.55 -10.93
C ALA A 82 8.29 -5.07 -10.53
N ALA A 83 9.12 -4.60 -9.59
CA ALA A 83 9.20 -3.19 -9.22
C ALA A 83 9.66 -2.30 -10.39
N LEU A 84 10.65 -2.74 -11.16
CA LEU A 84 11.11 -2.07 -12.38
C LEU A 84 10.00 -1.99 -13.43
N ALA A 85 9.34 -3.12 -13.72
CA ALA A 85 8.25 -3.18 -14.69
C ALA A 85 7.11 -2.23 -14.29
N PHE A 86 6.70 -2.25 -13.02
CA PHE A 86 5.72 -1.32 -12.47
C PHE A 86 6.15 0.14 -12.66
N GLY A 87 7.39 0.50 -12.34
CA GLY A 87 7.87 1.88 -12.49
C GLY A 87 7.87 2.36 -13.94
N ILE A 88 8.22 1.49 -14.88
CA ILE A 88 8.16 1.80 -16.32
C ILE A 88 6.70 2.00 -16.76
N ASP A 89 5.80 1.11 -16.36
CA ASP A 89 4.38 1.22 -16.68
C ASP A 89 3.75 2.48 -16.08
N LEU A 90 4.13 2.82 -14.85
CA LEU A 90 3.69 4.02 -14.15
C LEU A 90 4.10 5.30 -14.89
N LEU A 91 5.38 5.43 -15.21
CA LEU A 91 5.88 6.60 -15.94
C LEU A 91 5.25 6.69 -17.34
N SER A 92 5.04 5.55 -17.99
CA SER A 92 4.43 5.46 -19.32
C SER A 92 2.94 5.75 -19.33
N ALA A 93 2.24 5.49 -18.23
CA ALA A 93 0.81 5.74 -18.08
C ALA A 93 0.46 7.24 -18.06
N VAL A 94 1.39 8.09 -17.63
CA VAL A 94 1.17 9.53 -17.58
C VAL A 94 1.47 10.16 -18.94
N ARG A 95 0.49 10.84 -19.53
CA ARG A 95 0.68 11.57 -20.79
C ARG A 95 1.40 12.90 -20.52
N PRO A 96 2.48 13.24 -21.26
CA PRO A 96 3.11 14.55 -21.13
C PRO A 96 2.12 15.70 -21.34
N GLY A 97 2.19 16.69 -20.46
CA GLY A 97 1.38 17.91 -20.48
C GLY A 97 0.04 17.81 -19.76
N VAL A 98 -0.35 16.63 -19.29
CA VAL A 98 -1.60 16.45 -18.53
C VAL A 98 -1.39 16.80 -17.05
N ASP A 99 -2.38 17.44 -16.43
CA ASP A 99 -2.41 17.66 -14.98
C ASP A 99 -3.01 16.45 -14.28
N VAL A 100 -2.16 15.69 -13.60
CA VAL A 100 -2.56 14.52 -12.81
C VAL A 100 -2.69 14.81 -11.31
N SER A 101 -2.60 16.07 -10.88
CA SER A 101 -2.64 16.45 -9.46
C SER A 101 -3.87 15.92 -8.71
N ARG A 102 -5.02 15.85 -9.39
CA ARG A 102 -6.31 15.43 -8.83
C ARG A 102 -6.63 13.94 -9.01
N VAL A 103 -5.81 13.21 -9.78
CA VAL A 103 -6.05 11.78 -10.07
C VAL A 103 -5.98 10.94 -8.81
N GLY A 104 -5.26 11.40 -7.78
CA GLY A 104 -5.23 10.76 -6.47
C GLY A 104 -6.63 10.52 -5.90
N SER A 105 -7.58 11.44 -6.12
CA SER A 105 -8.97 11.27 -5.69
C SER A 105 -9.68 10.14 -6.44
N ALA A 106 -9.45 9.99 -7.74
CA ALA A 106 -10.01 8.89 -8.53
C ALA A 106 -9.44 7.53 -8.08
N VAL A 107 -8.15 7.48 -7.71
CA VAL A 107 -7.52 6.28 -7.15
C VAL A 107 -8.17 5.93 -5.81
N VAL A 108 -8.26 6.88 -4.88
CA VAL A 108 -8.90 6.68 -3.56
C VAL A 108 -10.34 6.18 -3.70
N MET A 109 -11.15 6.81 -4.55
CA MET A 109 -12.54 6.38 -4.79
C MET A 109 -12.61 4.95 -5.35
N SER A 110 -11.74 4.59 -6.27
CA SER A 110 -11.71 3.23 -6.85
C SER A 110 -11.37 2.17 -5.80
N VAL A 111 -10.44 2.49 -4.90
CA VAL A 111 -10.03 1.60 -3.80
C VAL A 111 -11.15 1.45 -2.78
N LEU A 112 -11.83 2.54 -2.41
CA LEU A 112 -12.99 2.47 -1.52
C LEU A 112 -14.13 1.64 -2.11
N ALA A 113 -14.42 1.81 -3.40
CA ALA A 113 -15.45 1.03 -4.08
C ALA A 113 -15.10 -0.47 -4.12
N ASP A 114 -13.84 -0.82 -4.41
CA ASP A 114 -13.37 -2.22 -4.38
C ASP A 114 -13.48 -2.81 -2.97
N ALA A 115 -13.07 -2.04 -1.95
CA ALA A 115 -13.17 -2.43 -0.54
C ALA A 115 -14.61 -2.68 -0.08
N ASP A 116 -15.52 -1.74 -0.38
CA ASP A 116 -16.95 -1.86 -0.06
C ASP A 116 -17.55 -3.09 -0.73
N GLU A 117 -17.23 -3.33 -2.01
CA GLU A 117 -17.75 -4.47 -2.76
C GLU A 117 -17.31 -5.81 -2.17
N PHE A 118 -16.01 -6.01 -1.90
CA PHE A 118 -15.56 -7.31 -1.41
C PHE A 118 -15.93 -7.53 0.06
N ILE A 119 -15.94 -6.49 0.89
CA ILE A 119 -16.31 -6.61 2.31
C ILE A 119 -17.81 -6.79 2.46
N GLY A 120 -18.61 -6.07 1.68
CA GLY A 120 -20.08 -6.18 1.69
C GLY A 120 -20.60 -7.54 1.24
N LYS A 121 -19.79 -8.34 0.52
CA LYS A 121 -20.10 -9.75 0.21
C LYS A 121 -19.86 -10.70 1.40
N MET A 122 -19.05 -10.28 2.36
CA MET A 122 -18.61 -11.10 3.50
C MET A 122 -19.38 -10.77 4.78
N THR A 123 -19.81 -9.52 4.94
CA THR A 123 -20.50 -9.03 6.14
C THR A 123 -21.41 -7.86 5.82
N ASP A 124 -22.47 -7.69 6.61
CA ASP A 124 -23.31 -6.50 6.56
C ASP A 124 -22.50 -5.28 7.00
N ILE A 125 -22.46 -4.27 6.13
CA ILE A 125 -21.80 -2.99 6.41
C ILE A 125 -22.80 -2.10 7.16
N PRO A 126 -22.45 -1.58 8.35
CA PRO A 126 -23.31 -0.67 9.08
C PRO A 126 -23.71 0.54 8.23
N ALA A 127 -24.97 0.96 8.33
CA ALA A 127 -25.49 2.10 7.55
C ALA A 127 -24.68 3.38 7.79
N GLU A 128 -24.19 3.59 9.01
CA GLU A 128 -23.33 4.72 9.37
C GLU A 128 -21.98 4.68 8.65
N LEU A 129 -21.33 3.51 8.56
CA LEU A 129 -20.08 3.35 7.83
C LEU A 129 -20.29 3.60 6.33
N LYS A 130 -21.38 3.08 5.77
CA LYS A 130 -21.74 3.31 4.38
C LYS A 130 -21.97 4.80 4.10
N HIS A 131 -22.69 5.49 4.98
CA HIS A 131 -22.93 6.93 4.86
C HIS A 131 -21.61 7.74 4.92
N LEU A 132 -20.70 7.39 5.83
CA LEU A 132 -19.38 8.04 5.91
C LEU A 132 -18.53 7.77 4.66
N SER A 133 -18.57 6.55 4.12
CA SER A 133 -17.90 6.22 2.85
C SER A 133 -18.45 7.07 1.70
N GLU A 134 -19.77 7.24 1.61
CA GLU A 134 -20.41 8.11 0.61
C GLU A 134 -19.99 9.58 0.76
N GLN A 135 -19.91 10.10 2.00
CA GLN A 135 -19.44 11.46 2.27
C GLN A 135 -17.97 11.67 1.85
N VAL A 136 -17.09 10.70 2.16
CA VAL A 136 -15.69 10.76 1.71
C VAL A 136 -15.60 10.72 0.19
N GLN A 137 -16.37 9.84 -0.46
CA GLN A 137 -16.40 9.74 -1.92
C GLN A 137 -16.94 11.01 -2.60
N ASP A 138 -17.89 11.71 -1.97
CA ASP A 138 -18.36 13.02 -2.44
C ASP A 138 -17.25 14.07 -2.40
N LEU A 139 -16.54 14.19 -1.27
CA LEU A 139 -15.42 15.12 -1.14
C LEU A 139 -14.31 14.81 -2.15
N GLN A 140 -13.97 13.54 -2.36
CA GLN A 140 -12.98 13.12 -3.36
C GLN A 140 -13.45 13.45 -4.79
N ARG A 141 -14.72 13.23 -5.10
CA ARG A 141 -15.29 13.57 -6.42
C ARG A 141 -15.24 15.07 -6.69
N ARG A 142 -15.59 15.90 -5.72
CA ARG A 142 -15.49 17.37 -5.83
C ARG A 142 -14.05 17.82 -6.09
N VAL A 143 -13.06 17.23 -5.41
CA VAL A 143 -11.64 17.49 -5.73
C VAL A 143 -11.29 17.08 -7.14
N LEU A 144 -11.74 15.90 -7.59
CA LEU A 144 -11.51 15.42 -8.96
C LEU A 144 -12.09 16.37 -10.01
N GLU A 145 -13.29 16.89 -9.77
CA GLU A 145 -13.99 17.88 -10.62
C GLU A 145 -13.36 19.29 -10.55
N GLY A 146 -12.42 19.50 -9.63
CA GLY A 146 -11.65 20.73 -9.51
C GLY A 146 -12.12 21.72 -8.47
N GLU A 147 -13.11 21.34 -7.67
CA GLU A 147 -13.46 22.07 -6.48
C GLU A 147 -12.35 21.94 -5.42
N ARG A 148 -12.39 22.85 -4.45
CA ARG A 148 -11.55 22.78 -3.26
C ARG A 148 -12.46 22.80 -2.03
N PRO A 149 -12.93 21.62 -1.58
CA PRO A 149 -13.70 21.54 -0.35
C PRO A 149 -12.93 22.17 0.81
N ALA A 150 -13.63 22.86 1.70
CA ALA A 150 -12.98 23.56 2.79
C ALA A 150 -12.30 22.57 3.75
N PRO A 151 -11.16 22.92 4.38
CA PRO A 151 -10.50 22.06 5.36
C PRO A 151 -11.43 21.60 6.52
N ALA A 152 -12.44 22.40 6.86
CA ALA A 152 -13.44 22.07 7.87
C ALA A 152 -14.35 20.91 7.44
N GLU A 153 -14.69 20.78 6.16
CA GLU A 153 -15.52 19.69 5.63
C GLU A 153 -14.77 18.35 5.75
N TRP A 154 -13.51 18.31 5.31
CA TRP A 154 -12.63 17.15 5.49
C TRP A 154 -12.48 16.76 6.95
N ARG A 155 -12.26 17.75 7.83
CA ARG A 155 -12.10 17.50 9.26
C ARG A 155 -13.36 16.91 9.89
N LEU A 156 -14.54 17.40 9.51
CA LEU A 156 -15.82 16.90 10.01
C LEU A 156 -15.99 15.42 9.71
N VAL A 157 -15.85 15.04 8.43
CA VAL A 157 -16.03 13.64 7.98
C VAL A 157 -14.95 12.74 8.59
N ARG A 158 -13.70 13.20 8.64
CA ARG A 158 -12.62 12.42 9.26
C ARG A 158 -12.85 12.18 10.75
N CYS A 159 -13.26 13.18 11.52
CA CYS A 159 -13.54 13.01 12.94
C CYS A 159 -14.66 11.98 13.18
N ALA A 160 -15.70 11.99 12.34
CA ALA A 160 -16.77 11.00 12.41
C ALA A 160 -16.29 9.60 12.01
N ALA A 161 -15.46 9.47 10.97
CA ALA A 161 -14.87 8.20 10.56
C ALA A 161 -13.93 7.59 11.62
N THR A 162 -13.09 8.40 12.27
CA THR A 162 -12.26 7.95 13.40
C THR A 162 -13.14 7.48 14.55
N ALA A 163 -14.14 8.27 14.95
CA ALA A 163 -15.04 7.91 16.05
C ALA A 163 -15.79 6.59 15.79
N LEU A 164 -16.23 6.35 14.56
CA LEU A 164 -16.84 5.07 14.20
C LEU A 164 -15.80 3.93 14.23
N THR A 165 -14.61 4.13 13.65
CA THR A 165 -13.52 3.13 13.63
C THR A 165 -13.14 2.67 15.03
N ASP A 166 -13.16 3.56 16.03
CA ASP A 166 -12.89 3.25 17.43
C ASP A 166 -13.93 2.32 18.09
N THR A 167 -15.12 2.19 17.50
CA THR A 167 -16.23 1.40 18.05
C THR A 167 -16.51 0.09 17.28
N VAL A 168 -15.89 -0.08 16.11
CA VAL A 168 -16.10 -1.26 15.25
C VAL A 168 -15.18 -2.39 15.70
N GLU A 169 -15.79 -3.51 16.12
CA GLU A 169 -15.06 -4.67 16.65
C GLU A 169 -14.59 -5.67 15.58
N PRO A 170 -15.43 -6.11 14.60
CA PRO A 170 -14.96 -7.11 13.64
C PRO A 170 -13.80 -6.57 12.81
N GLU A 171 -12.65 -7.26 12.82
CA GLU A 171 -11.40 -6.82 12.17
C GLU A 171 -11.58 -6.48 10.68
N LEU A 172 -12.47 -7.20 9.99
CA LEU A 172 -12.81 -6.92 8.60
C LEU A 172 -13.55 -5.58 8.44
N LEU A 173 -14.58 -5.33 9.27
CA LEU A 173 -15.30 -4.05 9.27
C LEU A 173 -14.40 -2.90 9.74
N LYS A 174 -13.55 -3.14 10.74
CA LYS A 174 -12.56 -2.17 11.23
C LYS A 174 -11.58 -1.77 10.14
N SER A 175 -11.21 -2.71 9.27
CA SER A 175 -10.34 -2.43 8.12
C SER A 175 -11.03 -1.56 7.07
N LEU A 176 -12.33 -1.77 6.79
CA LEU A 176 -13.11 -0.88 5.94
C LEU A 176 -13.23 0.51 6.57
N ALA A 177 -13.54 0.59 7.86
CA ALA A 177 -13.65 1.85 8.60
C ALA A 177 -12.32 2.63 8.56
N THR A 178 -11.20 1.94 8.76
CA THR A 178 -9.86 2.53 8.63
C THR A 178 -9.57 2.99 7.20
N CYS A 179 -10.05 2.29 6.17
CA CYS A 179 -9.93 2.75 4.77
C CYS A 179 -10.67 4.08 4.57
N VAL A 180 -11.92 4.17 5.05
CA VAL A 180 -12.75 5.38 4.96
C VAL A 180 -12.11 6.54 5.73
N GLU A 181 -11.64 6.30 6.95
CA GLU A 181 -10.92 7.28 7.77
C GLU A 181 -9.67 7.80 7.06
N THR A 182 -8.86 6.89 6.53
CA THR A 182 -7.61 7.23 5.85
C THR A 182 -7.87 8.01 4.57
N ALA A 183 -8.94 7.67 3.85
CA ALA A 183 -9.35 8.37 2.63
C ALA A 183 -9.94 9.77 2.88
N ALA A 184 -10.23 10.15 4.13
CA ALA A 184 -10.81 11.45 4.50
C ALA A 184 -9.76 12.59 4.55
N TRP A 185 -8.91 12.65 3.52
CA TRP A 185 -7.95 13.72 3.28
C TRP A 185 -7.91 14.10 1.80
N ASP A 186 -7.66 15.38 1.53
CA ASP A 186 -7.45 15.90 0.18
C ASP A 186 -6.06 15.48 -0.36
N PRO A 187 -5.97 14.69 -1.44
CA PRO A 187 -4.70 14.24 -2.02
C PRO A 187 -3.85 15.37 -2.61
N THR A 188 -4.44 16.53 -2.89
CA THR A 188 -3.72 17.71 -3.39
C THR A 188 -2.94 18.43 -2.30
N THR A 189 -3.24 18.15 -1.02
CA THR A 189 -2.54 18.74 0.15
C THR A 189 -1.88 17.70 1.03
N SER A 190 -2.33 16.45 1.00
CA SER A 190 -1.71 15.32 1.70
C SER A 190 -1.02 14.38 0.73
N LYS A 191 0.31 14.39 0.70
CA LYS A 191 1.11 13.49 -0.14
C LYS A 191 1.02 12.01 0.27
N ALA A 192 0.53 11.69 1.45
CA ALA A 192 0.50 10.31 1.95
C ALA A 192 -0.85 9.60 1.74
N VAL A 193 -1.95 10.35 1.58
CA VAL A 193 -3.31 9.79 1.64
C VAL A 193 -3.55 8.64 0.67
N VAL A 194 -3.07 8.75 -0.57
CA VAL A 194 -3.29 7.72 -1.59
C VAL A 194 -2.56 6.43 -1.21
N PHE A 195 -1.29 6.54 -0.83
CA PHE A 195 -0.50 5.39 -0.36
C PHE A 195 -1.07 4.79 0.91
N ASP A 196 -1.42 5.60 1.92
CA ASP A 196 -1.98 5.09 3.16
C ASP A 196 -3.32 4.37 2.94
N THR A 197 -4.18 4.90 2.07
CA THR A 197 -5.45 4.25 1.71
C THR A 197 -5.19 2.87 1.07
N LEU A 198 -4.24 2.79 0.14
CA LEU A 198 -3.83 1.52 -0.50
C LEU A 198 -3.21 0.53 0.48
N ARG A 199 -2.41 1.02 1.43
CA ARG A 199 -1.78 0.21 2.47
C ARG A 199 -2.83 -0.40 3.39
N VAL A 200 -3.83 0.39 3.82
CA VAL A 200 -4.93 -0.11 4.65
C VAL A 200 -5.83 -1.07 3.86
N TYR A 201 -6.11 -0.77 2.59
CA TYR A 201 -6.80 -1.69 1.68
C TYR A 201 -6.09 -3.05 1.58
N SER A 202 -4.76 -3.04 1.49
CA SER A 202 -3.97 -4.28 1.43
C SER A 202 -4.04 -5.09 2.73
N LYS A 203 -4.11 -4.41 3.88
CA LYS A 203 -4.39 -5.07 5.16
C LYS A 203 -5.80 -5.69 5.20
N ALA A 204 -6.79 -4.98 4.66
CA ALA A 204 -8.16 -5.49 4.57
C ALA A 204 -8.25 -6.78 3.73
N ALA A 205 -7.47 -6.88 2.65
CA ALA A 205 -7.37 -8.11 1.87
C ALA A 205 -6.78 -9.29 2.67
N GLY A 206 -5.82 -9.03 3.57
CA GLY A 206 -5.32 -10.03 4.51
C GLY A 206 -6.41 -10.54 5.47
N HIS A 207 -7.17 -9.63 6.09
CA HIS A 207 -8.29 -10.02 6.96
C HIS A 207 -9.41 -10.76 6.21
N LYS A 208 -9.65 -10.40 4.95
CA LYS A 208 -10.55 -11.15 4.07
C LYS A 208 -10.05 -12.58 3.85
N ALA A 209 -8.76 -12.75 3.55
CA ALA A 209 -8.16 -14.05 3.34
C ALA A 209 -8.22 -14.92 4.61
N ASP A 210 -8.00 -14.32 5.79
CA ASP A 210 -8.17 -15.00 7.07
C ASP A 210 -9.60 -15.51 7.26
N MET A 211 -10.60 -14.65 6.98
CA MET A 211 -12.01 -15.03 7.06
C MET A 211 -12.40 -16.13 6.06
N GLU A 212 -11.98 -16.03 4.79
CA GLU A 212 -12.28 -17.03 3.75
C GLU A 212 -11.61 -18.37 4.02
N SER A 213 -10.42 -18.35 4.60
CA SER A 213 -9.64 -19.56 4.91
C SER A 213 -10.06 -20.23 6.22
N GLY A 214 -10.85 -19.55 7.05
CA GLY A 214 -11.19 -19.99 8.40
C GLY A 214 -10.04 -19.86 9.41
N PHE A 215 -9.01 -19.06 9.11
CA PHE A 215 -7.99 -18.70 10.10
C PHE A 215 -8.63 -17.87 11.22
N THR A 216 -8.29 -18.19 12.47
CA THR A 216 -8.92 -17.56 13.64
C THR A 216 -7.87 -17.10 14.65
N VAL A 217 -8.29 -16.30 15.61
CA VAL A 217 -7.43 -15.85 16.73
C VAL A 217 -6.93 -17.04 17.56
N GLU A 218 -7.72 -18.10 17.68
CA GLU A 218 -7.30 -19.34 18.35
C GLU A 218 -6.15 -20.02 17.62
N HIS A 219 -6.16 -20.04 16.28
CA HIS A 219 -5.04 -20.56 15.50
C HIS A 219 -3.76 -19.74 15.72
N ASP A 220 -3.86 -18.40 15.74
CA ASP A 220 -2.72 -17.53 16.01
C ASP A 220 -2.19 -17.72 17.45
N ASN A 221 -3.08 -17.82 18.43
CA ASN A 221 -2.71 -18.09 19.82
C ASN A 221 -2.02 -19.46 19.98
N ASP A 222 -2.52 -20.50 19.31
CA ASP A 222 -1.92 -21.85 19.27
C ASP A 222 -0.49 -21.80 18.71
N ILE A 223 -0.30 -21.12 17.57
CA ILE A 223 1.02 -20.91 16.96
C ILE A 223 1.96 -20.19 17.92
N ARG A 224 1.53 -19.05 18.50
CA ARG A 224 2.36 -18.25 19.41
C ARG A 224 2.76 -19.03 20.67
N ALA A 225 1.84 -19.82 21.22
CA ALA A 225 2.11 -20.66 22.39
C ALA A 225 3.20 -21.69 22.08
N HIS A 226 3.14 -22.35 20.92
CA HIS A 226 4.17 -23.31 20.51
C HIS A 226 5.51 -22.65 20.18
N LEU A 227 5.52 -21.50 19.50
CA LEU A 227 6.77 -20.76 19.25
C LEU A 227 7.45 -20.36 20.57
N LYS A 228 6.65 -19.92 21.56
CA LYS A 228 7.14 -19.63 22.90
C LYS A 228 7.66 -20.88 23.60
N LEU A 229 6.97 -22.01 23.51
CA LEU A 229 7.41 -23.28 24.08
C LEU A 229 8.76 -23.72 23.49
N MET A 230 8.95 -23.60 22.17
CA MET A 230 10.21 -23.91 21.50
C MET A 230 11.35 -23.00 21.98
N TRP A 231 11.07 -21.71 22.13
CA TRP A 231 12.04 -20.76 22.69
C TRP A 231 12.44 -21.14 24.12
N ASP A 232 11.46 -21.26 25.02
CA ASP A 232 11.68 -21.47 26.45
C ASP A 232 12.39 -22.81 26.72
N THR A 233 12.05 -23.86 25.96
CA THR A 233 12.56 -25.22 26.18
C THR A 233 13.93 -25.44 25.54
N HIS A 234 14.18 -24.87 24.35
CA HIS A 234 15.34 -25.25 23.54
C HIS A 234 16.35 -24.13 23.30
N LEU A 235 15.96 -22.85 23.33
CA LEU A 235 16.85 -21.74 22.92
C LEU A 235 17.19 -20.75 24.03
N ALA A 236 16.28 -20.52 24.98
CA ALA A 236 16.41 -19.44 25.97
C ALA A 236 17.70 -19.51 26.80
N ALA A 237 18.17 -20.72 27.11
CA ALA A 237 19.39 -20.96 27.87
C ALA A 237 20.58 -21.47 27.03
N LYS A 238 20.44 -21.49 25.70
CA LYS A 238 21.40 -22.13 24.77
C LYS A 238 21.78 -21.20 23.60
N PRO A 239 22.53 -20.12 23.86
CA PRO A 239 22.95 -19.18 22.82
C PRO A 239 23.78 -19.87 21.71
N GLU A 240 24.51 -20.93 22.04
CA GLU A 240 25.31 -21.69 21.08
C GLU A 240 24.47 -22.35 19.98
N LEU A 241 23.20 -22.68 20.24
CA LEU A 241 22.29 -23.23 19.22
C LEU A 241 21.80 -22.12 18.27
N GLN A 242 21.64 -20.90 18.77
CA GLN A 242 21.28 -19.73 17.96
C GLN A 242 22.43 -19.35 17.03
N GLU A 243 23.67 -19.43 17.51
CA GLU A 243 24.88 -19.21 16.70
C GLU A 243 25.03 -20.26 15.58
N GLN A 244 24.50 -21.48 15.79
CA GLN A 244 24.43 -22.53 14.77
C GLN A 244 23.26 -22.35 13.78
N GLY A 245 22.47 -21.28 13.93
CA GLY A 245 21.34 -20.97 13.06
C GLY A 245 20.06 -21.75 13.37
N ILE A 246 19.98 -22.45 14.52
CA ILE A 246 18.76 -23.12 14.94
C ILE A 246 17.74 -22.06 15.40
N THR A 247 16.54 -22.13 14.84
CA THR A 247 15.45 -21.19 15.13
C THR A 247 14.27 -21.91 15.79
N VAL A 248 13.36 -21.14 16.38
CA VAL A 248 12.08 -21.67 16.88
C VAL A 248 11.27 -22.38 15.79
N PHE A 249 11.42 -21.97 14.52
CA PHE A 249 10.70 -22.59 13.40
C PHE A 249 11.28 -23.94 13.00
N SER A 250 12.62 -24.09 12.98
CA SER A 250 13.24 -25.40 12.74
C SER A 250 12.90 -26.39 13.86
N LEU A 251 12.84 -25.92 15.10
CA LEU A 251 12.43 -26.73 16.25
C LEU A 251 10.95 -27.09 16.19
N LEU A 252 10.10 -26.17 15.71
CA LEU A 252 8.69 -26.43 15.50
C LEU A 252 8.48 -27.52 14.44
N GLU A 253 9.25 -27.52 13.35
CA GLU A 253 9.19 -28.58 12.33
C GLU A 253 9.56 -29.96 12.90
N GLU A 254 10.52 -30.02 13.83
CA GLU A 254 10.95 -31.25 14.47
C GLU A 254 9.95 -31.76 15.51
N HIS A 255 9.47 -30.88 16.39
CA HIS A 255 8.70 -31.27 17.57
C HIS A 255 7.17 -31.15 17.40
N HIS A 256 6.71 -30.25 16.53
CA HIS A 256 5.28 -29.96 16.29
C HIS A 256 5.00 -29.72 14.79
N PRO A 257 5.19 -30.75 13.94
CA PRO A 257 5.13 -30.58 12.48
C PRO A 257 3.77 -30.12 11.96
N ASP A 258 2.68 -30.41 12.68
CA ASP A 258 1.33 -29.93 12.37
C ASP A 258 1.21 -28.40 12.58
N VAL A 259 1.79 -27.87 13.66
CA VAL A 259 1.82 -26.42 13.90
C VAL A 259 2.76 -25.73 12.91
N ALA A 260 3.90 -26.34 12.58
CA ALA A 260 4.78 -25.83 11.54
C ALA A 260 4.09 -25.76 10.16
N ALA A 261 3.29 -26.77 9.82
CA ALA A 261 2.47 -26.75 8.61
C ALA A 261 1.43 -25.62 8.62
N LYS A 262 0.78 -25.36 9.76
CA LYS A 262 -0.14 -24.20 9.92
C LYS A 262 0.58 -22.87 9.73
N VAL A 263 1.80 -22.70 10.27
CA VAL A 263 2.61 -21.47 10.07
C VAL A 263 2.93 -21.26 8.59
N LYS A 264 3.36 -22.31 7.89
CA LYS A 264 3.64 -22.24 6.44
C LYS A 264 2.40 -21.88 5.64
N TRP A 265 1.27 -22.52 5.96
CA TRP A 265 -0.01 -22.22 5.34
C TRP A 265 -0.45 -20.77 5.56
N LYS A 266 -0.41 -20.26 6.80
CA LYS A 266 -0.74 -18.87 7.11
C LYS A 266 0.20 -17.88 6.40
N THR A 267 1.50 -18.16 6.41
CA THR A 267 2.49 -17.33 5.69
C THR A 267 2.18 -17.28 4.18
N GLN A 268 1.80 -18.41 3.59
CA GLN A 268 1.40 -18.49 2.19
C GLN A 268 0.13 -17.67 1.93
N LEU A 269 -0.88 -17.81 2.80
CA LEU A 269 -2.14 -17.07 2.72
C LEU A 269 -1.91 -15.56 2.77
N ASP A 270 -1.13 -15.08 3.73
CA ASP A 270 -0.78 -13.66 3.87
C ASP A 270 -0.05 -13.15 2.63
N ARG A 271 0.96 -13.90 2.18
CA ARG A 271 1.73 -13.54 0.99
C ARG A 271 0.82 -13.39 -0.23
N ASP A 272 -0.09 -14.33 -0.44
CA ASP A 272 -0.97 -14.33 -1.60
C ASP A 272 -2.01 -13.21 -1.53
N ALA A 273 -2.55 -12.93 -0.34
CA ALA A 273 -3.47 -11.83 -0.09
C ALA A 273 -2.80 -10.46 -0.33
N TYR A 274 -1.58 -10.26 0.19
CA TYR A 274 -0.80 -9.06 -0.05
C TYR A 274 -0.43 -8.91 -1.53
N ALA A 275 0.06 -9.98 -2.18
CA ALA A 275 0.39 -9.94 -3.60
C ALA A 275 -0.84 -9.60 -4.47
N TYR A 276 -2.01 -10.16 -4.15
CA TYR A 276 -3.27 -9.80 -4.80
C TYR A 276 -3.58 -8.31 -4.63
N ALA A 277 -3.56 -7.80 -3.40
CA ALA A 277 -3.89 -6.41 -3.12
C ALA A 277 -2.91 -5.44 -3.77
N ASN A 278 -1.61 -5.75 -3.78
CA ASN A 278 -0.58 -4.94 -4.39
C ASN A 278 -0.71 -4.87 -5.92
N ARG A 279 -1.01 -6.00 -6.57
CA ARG A 279 -1.30 -6.01 -8.01
C ARG A 279 -2.54 -5.17 -8.32
N ARG A 280 -3.60 -5.34 -7.53
CA ARG A 280 -4.84 -4.55 -7.68
C ARG A 280 -4.59 -3.05 -7.49
N ALA A 281 -3.79 -2.67 -6.49
CA ALA A 281 -3.37 -1.30 -6.24
C ALA A 281 -2.61 -0.70 -7.43
N ALA A 282 -1.64 -1.44 -7.96
CA ALA A 282 -0.90 -1.04 -9.16
C ALA A 282 -1.84 -0.86 -10.36
N ASP A 283 -2.72 -1.83 -10.62
CA ASP A 283 -3.68 -1.79 -11.73
C ASP A 283 -4.61 -0.59 -11.64
N VAL A 284 -5.18 -0.32 -10.45
CA VAL A 284 -6.05 0.84 -10.22
C VAL A 284 -5.28 2.14 -10.48
N LEU A 285 -4.07 2.27 -9.92
CA LEU A 285 -3.25 3.46 -10.11
C LEU A 285 -2.97 3.71 -11.60
N ILE A 286 -2.47 2.69 -12.31
CA ILE A 286 -2.16 2.77 -13.74
C ILE A 286 -3.41 3.07 -14.57
N ALA A 287 -4.54 2.41 -14.28
CA ALA A 287 -5.78 2.62 -15.00
C ALA A 287 -6.31 4.05 -14.84
N GLN A 288 -6.22 4.63 -13.65
CA GLN A 288 -6.66 6.02 -13.44
C GLN A 288 -5.73 7.03 -14.12
N LEU A 289 -4.41 6.80 -14.12
CA LEU A 289 -3.47 7.68 -14.84
C LEU A 289 -3.72 7.66 -16.35
N LYS A 290 -3.99 6.48 -16.94
CA LYS A 290 -4.27 6.33 -18.39
C LYS A 290 -5.56 7.00 -18.86
N ARG A 291 -6.51 7.28 -17.95
CA ARG A 291 -7.80 7.93 -18.27
C ARG A 291 -7.67 9.46 -18.41
N THR A 292 -6.57 10.02 -17.93
CA THR A 292 -6.28 11.46 -18.02
C THR A 292 -5.78 11.89 -19.36
#